data_AF-A0A351KQP9-F1
#
_entry.id   AF-A0A351KQP9-F1
#
_cell.length_a   1.000
_cell.length_b   1.000
_cell.length_c   1.000
_cell.angle_alpha   90.00
_cell.angle_beta   90.00
_cell.angle_gamma   90.00
#
_symmetry.space_group_name_H-M   'P 1'
#
loop_
_entity.id
_entity.type
_entity.pdbx_description
1 polymer ?
#
loop_
_entity_poly.entity_id
_entity_poly.type
_entity_poly.pdbx_seq_one_letter_code
_entity_poly.pdbx_strand_id
1 'polypeptide(L)' 'MGIGIWELVLLLLIVLLLFGTKRLRNVGGDLGTAIKSFRSALSATEEPDEKSKHEPDAPEGKSDKADRDA' A
#
# COMPACT_ATOMS: atom_id res chain seq x y z
N MET A 1 24.46 -1.71 -18.12
CA MET A 1 23.60 -2.71 -17.46
C MET A 1 23.06 -2.06 -16.20
N GLY A 2 21.96 -1.33 -16.34
CA GLY A 2 21.32 -0.63 -15.23
C GLY A 2 20.28 -1.53 -14.58
N ILE A 3 19.90 -1.22 -13.34
CA ILE A 3 18.81 -1.90 -12.64
C ILE A 3 17.53 -1.66 -13.44
N GLY A 4 17.09 -2.68 -14.16
CA GLY A 4 15.83 -2.68 -14.89
C GLY A 4 14.66 -3.01 -13.98
N ILE A 5 13.46 -2.72 -14.50
CA ILE A 5 12.19 -3.03 -13.84
C ILE A 5 12.11 -4.53 -13.51
N TRP A 6 12.67 -5.38 -14.37
CA TRP A 6 12.69 -6.84 -14.19
C TRP A 6 13.51 -7.29 -12.98
N GLU A 7 14.69 -6.71 -12.73
CA GLU A 7 15.46 -7.02 -11.52
C GLU A 7 14.75 -6.54 -10.25
N LEU A 8 14.08 -5.38 -10.32
CA LEU A 8 13.34 -4.82 -9.18
C LEU A 8 12.15 -5.71 -8.76
N VAL A 9 11.41 -6.25 -9.74
CA VAL A 9 10.29 -7.18 -9.48
C VAL A 9 10.80 -8.50 -8.89
N LEU A 10 11.90 -9.05 -9.42
CA LEU A 10 12.49 -10.28 -8.89
C LEU A 10 12.98 -10.10 -7.45
N LEU A 11 13.64 -8.98 -7.16
CA LEU A 11 14.08 -8.63 -5.81
C LEU A 11 12.88 -8.45 -4.86
N LEU A 12 11.83 -7.75 -5.29
CA LEU A 12 10.61 -7.57 -4.52
C LEU A 12 9.97 -8.91 -4.15
N LEU A 13 9.98 -9.87 -5.08
CA LEU A 13 9.42 -11.20 -4.89
C LEU A 13 10.20 -11.98 -3.81
N ILE A 14 11.53 -11.89 -3.80
CA ILE A 14 12.37 -12.48 -2.76
C ILE A 14 12.07 -11.84 -1.40
N VAL A 15 12.01 -10.51 -1.34
CA VAL A 15 11.68 -9.78 -0.10
C VAL A 15 10.29 -10.20 0.41
N LEU A 16 9.31 -10.35 -0.48
CA LEU A 16 7.96 -10.76 -0.12
C LEU A 16 7.89 -12.19 0.45
N LEU A 17 8.74 -13.10 -0.04
CA LEU A 17 8.85 -14.47 0.49
C LEU A 17 9.51 -14.49 1.87
N LEU A 18 10.54 -13.65 2.10
CA LEU A 18 11.24 -13.58 3.38
C LEU A 18 10.39 -12.93 4.48
N PHE A 19 9.77 -11.80 4.18
CA PHE A 19 9.00 -11.03 5.16
C PHE A 19 7.52 -11.45 5.21
N GLY A 20 7.02 -12.09 4.15
CA GLY A 20 5.60 -12.39 3.97
C GLY A 20 4.78 -11.16 3.57
N THR A 21 3.70 -11.39 2.83
CA THR A 21 2.74 -10.34 2.41
C THR A 21 2.07 -9.65 3.60
N LYS A 22 1.88 -10.35 4.72
CA LYS A 22 1.19 -9.83 5.91
C LYS A 22 1.99 -8.71 6.59
N ARG A 23 3.30 -8.88 6.75
CA ARG A 23 4.18 -7.84 7.32
C ARG A 23 4.31 -6.67 6.36
N LEU A 24 4.52 -6.94 5.07
CA LEU A 24 4.66 -5.88 4.07
C LEU A 24 3.37 -5.05 3.92
N ARG A 25 2.19 -5.66 4.03
CA ARG A 25 0.90 -4.92 4.00
C ARG A 25 0.69 -4.07 5.24
N ASN A 26 1.06 -4.59 6.41
CA ASN A 26 0.92 -3.85 7.67
C ASN A 26 1.80 -2.61 7.71
N VAL A 27 3.08 -2.73 7.30
CA VAL A 27 4.02 -1.61 7.28
C VAL A 27 3.83 -0.74 6.03
N GLY A 28 3.46 -1.34 4.91
CA GLY A 28 3.25 -0.65 3.63
C GLY A 28 1.97 0.20 3.59
N GLY A 29 0.94 -0.13 4.36
CA GLY A 29 -0.26 0.71 4.49
C GLY A 29 0.06 2.09 5.11
N ASP A 30 0.82 2.08 6.20
CA ASP A 30 1.22 3.30 6.91
C ASP A 30 2.19 4.14 6.08
N LEU A 31 3.24 3.50 5.54
CA LEU A 31 4.21 4.17 4.66
C LEU A 31 3.57 4.66 3.37
N GLY A 32 2.65 3.89 2.79
CA GLY A 32 1.93 4.27 1.57
C GLY A 32 1.06 5.50 1.77
N THR A 33 0.41 5.62 2.93
CA THR A 33 -0.40 6.79 3.29
C THR A 33 0.47 8.04 3.48
N ALA A 34 1.63 7.89 4.13
CA ALA A 34 2.60 8.98 4.29
C ALA A 34 3.20 9.43 2.94
N ILE A 35 3.57 8.50 2.06
CA ILE A 35 4.10 8.82 0.73
C ILE A 35 3.02 9.44 -0.16
N LYS A 36 1.76 8.99 -0.06
CA LYS A 36 0.62 9.56 -0.81
C LYS A 36 0.39 11.02 -0.44
N SER A 37 0.35 11.35 0.84
CA SER A 37 0.19 12.73 1.31
C SER A 37 1.38 13.62 0.91
N PHE A 38 2.61 13.09 0.95
CA PHE A 38 3.80 13.78 0.46
C PHE A 38 3.73 14.07 -1.05
N ARG A 39 3.36 13.07 -1.87
CA ARG A 39 3.14 13.24 -3.32
C ARG A 39 2.05 14.28 -3.60
N SER A 40 0.94 14.22 -2.87
CA SER A 40 -0.16 15.19 -3.01
C SER A 40 0.25 16.61 -2.66
N ALA A 41 1.06 16.81 -1.61
CA ALA A 41 1.55 18.14 -1.24
C ALA A 41 2.53 18.73 -2.27
N LEU A 42 3.38 17.89 -2.86
CA LEU A 42 4.26 18.29 -3.96
C LEU A 42 3.45 18.66 -5.21
N SER A 43 2.48 17.83 -5.61
CA SER A 43 1.62 18.11 -6.77
C SER A 43 0.71 19.33 -6.56
N ALA A 44 0.28 19.62 -5.33
CA ALA A 44 -0.50 20.81 -5.00
C ALA A 44 0.29 22.14 -5.12
N THR A 45 1.63 22.08 -5.18
CA THR A 45 2.49 23.26 -5.37
C THR A 45 2.65 23.60 -6.86
N GLU A 46 2.39 22.66 -7.78
CA GLU A 46 2.63 22.84 -9.21
C GLU A 46 1.38 23.20 -10.02
N GLU A 47 0.13 23.00 -9.54
CA GLU A 47 -1.10 23.44 -10.23
C GLU A 47 -2.24 23.89 -9.27
N PRO A 48 -3.07 24.91 -9.63
CA PRO A 48 -4.25 25.26 -8.86
C PRO A 48 -5.45 24.38 -9.27
N ASP A 49 -5.95 23.63 -8.29
CA ASP A 49 -7.30 23.03 -8.19
C ASP A 49 -7.70 21.94 -9.22
N GLU A 50 -7.72 20.68 -8.76
CA GLU A 50 -8.95 19.86 -8.77
C GLU A 50 -8.73 18.51 -8.04
N LYS A 51 -9.65 18.18 -7.12
CA LYS A 51 -9.91 16.86 -6.52
C LYS A 51 -8.87 16.26 -5.56
N SER A 52 -8.91 16.71 -4.30
CA SER A 52 -8.75 15.76 -3.19
C SER A 52 -10.02 14.93 -3.03
N LYS A 53 -10.12 13.81 -3.76
CA LYS A 53 -11.09 12.75 -3.43
C LYS A 53 -10.62 12.06 -2.15
N HIS A 54 -11.27 12.41 -1.06
CA HIS A 54 -11.29 11.64 0.17
C HIS A 54 -12.32 10.51 0.00
N GLU A 55 -11.84 9.27 -0.09
CA GLU A 55 -12.61 8.09 0.26
C GLU A 55 -11.72 7.25 1.18
N PRO A 56 -12.07 7.12 2.47
CA PRO A 56 -11.57 6.05 3.31
C PRO A 56 -12.57 4.90 3.20
N ASP A 57 -12.20 3.80 2.56
CA ASP A 57 -12.84 2.54 2.90
C ASP A 57 -11.80 1.42 2.91
N ALA A 58 -11.64 0.87 4.10
CA ALA A 58 -10.70 -0.18 4.42
C ALA A 58 -11.13 -1.49 3.74
N PRO A 59 -10.21 -2.38 3.35
CA PRO A 59 -10.61 -3.74 3.06
C PRO A 59 -11.04 -4.39 4.39
N GLU A 60 -12.35 -4.58 4.57
CA GLU A 60 -12.95 -5.47 5.56
C GLU A 60 -12.31 -6.86 5.46
N GLY A 61 -11.32 -7.11 6.32
CA GLY A 61 -10.84 -8.45 6.63
C GLY A 61 -11.72 -9.08 7.70
N LYS A 62 -12.97 -9.39 7.38
CA LYS A 62 -13.79 -10.28 8.22
C LYS A 62 -13.28 -11.71 8.04
N SER A 63 -12.40 -12.13 8.94
CA SER A 63 -12.06 -13.53 9.14
C SER A 63 -11.93 -13.74 10.64
N ASP A 64 -13.05 -13.93 11.33
CA ASP A 64 -13.08 -14.68 12.59
C ASP A 64 -14.51 -15.12 12.96
N LYS A 65 -14.65 -16.44 13.12
CA LYS A 65 -15.66 -17.23 13.85
C LYS A 65 -17.15 -16.83 13.78
N ALA A 66 -17.91 -17.66 13.05
CA ALA A 66 -19.26 -18.02 13.46
C ALA A 66 -19.29 -19.53 13.72
N ASP A 67 -18.82 -19.92 14.91
CA ASP A 67 -19.29 -21.15 15.58
C ASP A 67 -20.82 -21.03 15.67
N ARG A 68 -21.55 -21.92 14.98
CA ARG A 68 -22.98 -22.13 15.19
C ARG A 68 -23.17 -23.57 15.66
N ASP A 69 -22.90 -23.76 16.95
CA ASP A 69 -23.52 -24.80 17.76
C ASP A 69 -24.86 -24.24 18.26
N ALA A 70 -25.98 -24.70 17.67
CA ALA A 70 -27.32 -24.73 18.26
C ALA A 70 -28.25 -25.55 17.34
#